data_AF-A0A671UQJ1-F1
#
_entry.id   AF-A0A671UQJ1-F1
#
_cell.length_a   1.000
_cell.length_b   1.000
_cell.length_c   1.000
_cell.angle_alpha   90.00
_cell.angle_beta   90.00
_cell.angle_gamma   90.00
#
_symmetry.space_group_name_H-M   'P 1'
#
loop_
_entity.id
_entity.type
_entity.pdbx_description
1 polymer ?
#
loop_
_entity_poly.entity_id
_entity_poly.type
_entity_poly.pdbx_seq_one_letter_code
_entity_poly.pdbx_strand_id
1 'polypeptide(L)'
;MCVTYLGYLLLLWFPGVLHAQSAAQPCVAPRLPHGYIVPEQDQYATETKLTYACEKGYKPAVEGWWATSTCQSGTWSPEPECIVEQACIPPTIPNAKYSESLTGWYKDGQKIWITCDKAYKLKDNDATTVCTNGSWSSVPVCERSVDACGAPPKVPHAVIMDHGHQELFAADTELRYECEDGYTAEGAGNDKTIVCIKGAWTKGPTCNQTACTPPTIPNAKYTENPYGWYEEGDKIKVTCDEAYELKTRDTTALCKNGTWISVPVCERSVDACGAPPKVRHAVIVDHRHQELFAADTELQYECEDGYTAEGAGNDKTIVCIEGAWTKGPTCSRVTDGSSVTGGGDTTSAGSWTPPAGGGSSSSSGSNTGDTERHLTTIDKCGKPHKIPKAVIVRTFRRSVKYRCQDYHKRLGPEYVRCYSDGTWSELPTCQASYCVVNTFEYPDLKPAGEIHVLDGDTERLECVDKMEWWFNNYSDGQCNNGIIHLSRCCTKAQLAIKTCGGSLTKRN
;
A
#
# COMPACT_ATOMS: atom_id res chain seq x y z
N MET A 1 -78.90 -19.36 30.19
CA MET A 1 -77.81 -19.49 31.18
C MET A 1 -76.77 -18.45 30.80
N CYS A 2 -76.80 -17.24 31.37
CA CYS A 2 -76.05 -16.84 32.59
C CYS A 2 -74.58 -17.28 32.52
N VAL A 3 -73.53 -16.47 32.64
CA VAL A 3 -73.28 -15.06 32.98
C VAL A 3 -71.86 -14.78 32.43
N THR A 4 -71.58 -13.60 31.87
CA THR A 4 -70.20 -13.14 31.64
C THR A 4 -69.89 -11.95 32.53
N TYR A 5 -69.00 -12.18 33.50
CA TYR A 5 -68.19 -11.18 34.17
C TYR A 5 -66.88 -11.05 33.38
N LEU A 6 -66.32 -9.84 33.29
CA LEU A 6 -64.89 -9.55 33.51
C LEU A 6 -64.61 -8.07 33.20
N GLY A 7 -64.30 -7.31 34.24
CA GLY A 7 -63.52 -6.08 34.12
C GLY A 7 -62.07 -6.36 34.47
N TYR A 8 -61.12 -5.71 33.80
CA TYR A 8 -60.23 -4.68 34.37
C TYR A 8 -59.19 -4.23 33.34
N LEU A 9 -59.13 -2.91 33.17
CA LEU A 9 -58.01 -2.02 32.82
C LEU A 9 -56.60 -2.62 32.65
N LEU A 10 -55.97 -2.28 31.52
CA LEU A 10 -54.54 -1.92 31.46
C LEU A 10 -54.36 -0.75 30.49
N LEU A 11 -54.09 0.43 31.07
CA LEU A 11 -53.56 1.62 30.39
C LEU A 11 -52.09 1.37 30.03
N LEU A 12 -51.73 1.46 28.76
CA LEU A 12 -50.35 1.74 28.35
C LEU A 12 -50.33 2.92 27.37
N TRP A 13 -49.75 3.99 27.89
CA TRP A 13 -49.31 5.22 27.28
C TRP A 13 -48.50 4.98 26.00
N PHE A 14 -48.96 5.50 24.86
CA PHE A 14 -48.05 5.89 23.79
C PHE A 14 -47.67 7.35 24.02
N PRO A 15 -46.38 7.69 24.24
CA PRO A 15 -45.95 9.07 24.20
C PRO A 15 -46.09 9.54 22.76
N GLY A 16 -47.16 10.29 22.50
CA GLY A 16 -47.34 11.02 21.25
C GLY A 16 -46.18 11.99 21.10
N VAL A 17 -45.42 11.82 20.02
CA VAL A 17 -44.53 12.85 19.49
C VAL A 17 -45.41 14.06 19.20
N LEU A 18 -45.44 15.02 20.12
CA LEU A 18 -45.92 16.37 19.84
C LEU A 18 -44.94 16.94 18.81
N HIS A 19 -45.32 16.83 17.54
CA HIS A 19 -44.86 17.79 16.55
C HIS A 19 -45.27 19.15 17.09
N ALA A 20 -44.30 19.91 17.60
CA ALA A 20 -44.45 21.34 17.74
C ALA A 20 -44.58 21.91 16.31
N GLN A 21 -45.79 21.84 15.75
CA GLN A 21 -46.17 22.68 14.65
C GLN A 21 -46.16 24.10 15.22
N SER A 22 -45.14 24.88 14.86
CA SER A 22 -45.21 26.32 14.99
C SER A 22 -46.54 26.77 14.37
N ALA A 23 -47.48 27.22 15.19
CA ALA A 23 -48.76 27.69 14.70
C ALA A 23 -48.49 28.83 13.71
N ALA A 24 -48.79 28.60 12.43
CA ALA A 24 -48.59 29.60 11.38
C ALA A 24 -49.45 30.83 11.73
N GLN A 25 -48.80 31.96 12.01
CA GLN A 25 -49.47 33.15 12.51
C GLN A 25 -50.18 33.88 11.34
N PRO A 26 -51.47 34.23 11.48
CA PRO A 26 -52.17 35.02 10.47
C PRO A 26 -51.63 36.44 10.40
N CYS A 27 -51.69 37.05 9.22
CA CYS A 27 -51.31 38.45 9.01
C CYS A 27 -52.50 39.37 9.23
N VAL A 28 -52.24 40.54 9.83
CA VAL A 28 -53.21 41.63 9.89
C VAL A 28 -53.20 42.39 8.56
N ALA A 29 -54.34 42.99 8.19
CA ALA A 29 -54.43 43.85 7.02
C ALA A 29 -53.30 44.91 7.00
N PRO A 30 -52.53 45.01 5.91
CA PRO A 30 -51.43 45.97 5.81
C PRO A 30 -51.99 47.40 5.75
N ARG A 31 -51.30 48.34 6.40
CA ARG A 31 -51.65 49.76 6.32
C ARG A 31 -51.07 50.34 5.02
N LEU A 32 -51.92 50.52 4.01
CA LEU A 32 -51.52 50.99 2.68
C LEU A 32 -52.08 52.40 2.38
N PRO A 33 -51.42 53.49 2.80
CA PRO A 33 -51.84 54.84 2.43
C PRO A 33 -51.72 55.03 0.92
N HIS A 34 -52.67 55.76 0.31
CA HIS A 34 -52.73 55.99 -1.14
C HIS A 34 -52.83 54.71 -1.98
N GLY A 35 -53.46 53.67 -1.44
CA GLY A 35 -53.71 52.43 -2.15
C GLY A 35 -54.90 51.65 -1.60
N TYR A 36 -55.24 50.57 -2.29
CA TYR A 36 -56.32 49.67 -1.94
C TYR A 36 -55.89 48.21 -2.13
N ILE A 37 -56.48 47.31 -1.34
CA ILE A 37 -56.14 45.87 -1.30
C ILE A 37 -57.34 45.00 -1.69
N VAL A 38 -57.08 43.84 -2.30
CA VAL A 38 -58.08 42.88 -2.77
C VAL A 38 -57.59 41.44 -2.50
N PRO A 39 -58.36 40.58 -1.79
CA PRO A 39 -59.61 40.89 -1.11
C PRO A 39 -59.37 41.77 0.13
N GLU A 40 -60.31 42.64 0.46
CA GLU A 40 -60.28 43.45 1.69
C GLU A 40 -60.77 42.62 2.88
N GLN A 41 -59.89 42.36 3.84
CA GLN A 41 -60.17 41.57 5.05
C GLN A 41 -59.34 42.13 6.21
N ASP A 42 -59.81 41.97 7.46
CA ASP A 42 -59.04 42.41 8.63
C ASP A 42 -57.85 41.47 8.95
N GLN A 43 -57.97 40.19 8.60
CA GLN A 43 -56.98 39.15 8.84
C GLN A 43 -56.88 38.18 7.67
N TYR A 44 -55.68 37.69 7.42
CA TYR A 44 -55.35 36.77 6.34
C TYR A 44 -54.63 35.56 6.91
N ALA A 45 -55.06 34.35 6.53
CA ALA A 45 -54.35 33.13 6.90
C ALA A 45 -52.94 33.13 6.31
N THR A 46 -51.99 32.43 6.95
CA THR A 46 -50.65 32.23 6.38
C THR A 46 -50.73 31.63 4.97
N GLU A 47 -49.80 32.02 4.10
CA GLU A 47 -49.74 31.70 2.68
C GLU A 47 -50.82 32.35 1.80
N THR A 48 -51.74 33.13 2.38
CA THR A 48 -52.70 33.91 1.60
C THR A 48 -51.99 35.01 0.81
N LYS A 49 -52.38 35.17 -0.46
CA LYS A 49 -51.94 36.24 -1.34
C LYS A 49 -53.00 37.34 -1.41
N LEU A 50 -52.63 38.57 -1.12
CA LEU A 50 -53.44 39.75 -1.43
C LEU A 50 -52.85 40.49 -2.62
N THR A 51 -53.71 41.15 -3.38
CA THR A 51 -53.35 42.04 -4.47
C THR A 51 -53.59 43.47 -4.03
N TYR A 52 -52.73 44.40 -4.41
CA TYR A 52 -52.89 45.82 -4.12
C TYR A 52 -52.52 46.70 -5.30
N ALA A 53 -53.10 47.88 -5.34
CA ALA A 53 -52.78 48.91 -6.32
C ALA A 53 -52.84 50.29 -5.66
N CYS A 54 -52.19 51.26 -6.28
CA CYS A 54 -52.05 52.60 -5.73
C CYS A 54 -52.95 53.61 -6.45
N GLU A 55 -53.32 54.66 -5.72
CA GLU A 55 -54.10 55.77 -6.23
C GLU A 55 -53.28 56.63 -7.21
N LYS A 56 -53.98 57.52 -7.93
CA LYS A 56 -53.34 58.40 -8.92
C LYS A 56 -52.20 59.23 -8.31
N GLY A 57 -51.05 59.22 -8.97
CA GLY A 57 -49.82 59.89 -8.51
C GLY A 57 -48.93 59.01 -7.63
N TYR A 58 -49.36 57.78 -7.35
CA TYR A 58 -48.61 56.77 -6.61
C TYR A 58 -48.50 55.47 -7.42
N LYS A 59 -47.52 54.65 -7.08
CA LYS A 59 -47.29 53.32 -7.63
C LYS A 59 -46.77 52.36 -6.55
N PRO A 60 -46.89 51.02 -6.73
CA PRO A 60 -46.29 50.06 -5.81
C PRO A 60 -44.77 50.25 -5.69
N ALA A 61 -44.19 49.95 -4.53
CA ALA A 61 -42.73 49.91 -4.32
C ALA A 61 -42.05 48.68 -4.96
N VAL A 62 -42.65 48.13 -6.02
CA VAL A 62 -42.19 46.97 -6.81
C VAL A 62 -42.55 47.20 -8.27
N GLU A 63 -42.02 46.40 -9.19
CA GLU A 63 -42.35 46.52 -10.62
C GLU A 63 -43.82 46.20 -10.91
N GLY A 64 -44.50 47.10 -11.63
CA GLY A 64 -45.89 46.93 -12.08
C GLY A 64 -46.81 48.09 -11.70
N TRP A 65 -48.01 48.13 -12.30
CA TRP A 65 -49.05 49.10 -11.93
C TRP A 65 -49.93 48.62 -10.75
N TRP A 66 -49.81 47.34 -10.42
CA TRP A 66 -50.38 46.65 -9.27
C TRP A 66 -49.38 45.58 -8.80
N ALA A 67 -49.56 45.08 -7.59
CA ALA A 67 -48.64 44.12 -7.00
C ALA A 67 -49.37 43.10 -6.12
N THR A 68 -48.67 42.01 -5.79
CA THR A 68 -49.18 40.96 -4.90
C THR A 68 -48.25 40.81 -3.71
N SER A 69 -48.81 40.60 -2.52
CA SER A 69 -48.05 40.29 -1.32
C SER A 69 -48.56 39.00 -0.69
N THR A 70 -47.65 38.20 -0.14
CA THR A 70 -47.96 36.91 0.49
C THR A 70 -47.76 37.00 1.99
N CYS A 71 -48.73 36.52 2.77
CA CYS A 71 -48.59 36.41 4.21
C CYS A 71 -47.64 35.25 4.57
N GLN A 72 -46.48 35.57 5.14
CA GLN A 72 -45.47 34.62 5.61
C GLN A 72 -45.40 34.68 7.14
N SER A 73 -46.18 33.83 7.81
CA SER A 73 -46.20 33.65 9.27
C SER A 73 -46.24 34.97 10.05
N GLY A 74 -47.21 35.84 9.73
CA GLY A 74 -47.45 37.12 10.39
C GLY A 74 -46.79 38.34 9.73
N THR A 75 -45.95 38.15 8.71
CA THR A 75 -45.29 39.24 7.96
C THR A 75 -45.68 39.19 6.49
N TRP A 76 -45.85 40.35 5.84
CA TRP A 76 -46.11 40.43 4.41
C TRP A 76 -44.80 40.43 3.61
N SER A 77 -44.79 39.70 2.50
CA SER A 77 -43.61 39.59 1.62
C SER A 77 -44.01 39.62 0.14
N PRO A 78 -43.58 40.63 -0.64
CA PRO A 78 -42.96 41.88 -0.17
C PRO A 78 -43.96 42.74 0.65
N GLU A 79 -43.46 43.61 1.54
CA GLU A 79 -44.31 44.53 2.32
C GLU A 79 -45.09 45.48 1.38
N PRO A 80 -46.43 45.58 1.46
CA PRO A 80 -47.22 46.47 0.61
C PRO A 80 -46.94 47.94 0.92
N GLU A 81 -46.44 48.69 -0.06
CA GLU A 81 -46.17 50.12 0.05
C GLU A 81 -46.49 50.85 -1.25
N CYS A 82 -47.13 52.02 -1.14
CA CYS A 82 -47.39 52.94 -2.26
C CYS A 82 -46.44 54.14 -2.18
N ILE A 83 -45.65 54.34 -3.22
CA ILE A 83 -44.64 55.39 -3.34
C ILE A 83 -45.06 56.38 -4.43
N VAL A 84 -44.58 57.62 -4.34
CA VAL A 84 -44.85 58.63 -5.38
C VAL A 84 -44.35 58.15 -6.75
N GLU A 85 -45.09 58.44 -7.82
CA GLU A 85 -44.81 57.92 -9.16
C GLU A 85 -43.39 58.25 -9.67
N GLN A 86 -42.85 59.39 -9.24
CA GLN A 86 -41.50 59.87 -9.59
C GLN A 86 -40.37 59.19 -8.80
N ALA A 87 -40.68 58.40 -7.76
CA ALA A 87 -39.67 57.63 -7.04
C ALA A 87 -39.24 56.40 -7.86
N CYS A 88 -37.97 56.04 -7.80
CA CYS A 88 -37.45 54.84 -8.43
C CYS A 88 -37.42 53.68 -7.42
N ILE A 89 -37.77 52.49 -7.90
CA ILE A 89 -37.52 51.23 -7.19
C ILE A 89 -36.06 50.80 -7.41
N PRO A 90 -35.52 49.87 -6.60
CA PRO A 90 -34.14 49.41 -6.74
C PRO A 90 -33.85 48.85 -8.14
N PRO A 91 -32.73 49.23 -8.78
CA PRO A 91 -32.38 48.73 -10.10
C PRO A 91 -31.87 47.29 -10.04
N THR A 92 -32.23 46.48 -11.02
CA THR A 92 -31.67 45.13 -11.18
C THR A 92 -30.40 45.20 -12.02
N ILE A 93 -29.23 45.11 -11.39
CA ILE A 93 -27.91 45.15 -12.07
C ILE A 93 -27.15 43.86 -11.79
N PRO A 94 -27.03 42.94 -12.76
CA PRO A 94 -26.28 41.71 -12.59
C PRO A 94 -24.79 41.97 -12.30
N ASN A 95 -24.23 41.20 -11.36
CA ASN A 95 -22.82 41.27 -10.96
C ASN A 95 -22.38 42.64 -10.43
N ALA A 96 -23.27 43.37 -9.75
CA ALA A 96 -23.00 44.67 -9.21
C ALA A 96 -23.67 44.90 -7.86
N LYS A 97 -23.10 45.82 -7.09
CA LYS A 97 -23.62 46.33 -5.82
C LYS A 97 -23.79 47.84 -5.92
N TYR A 98 -24.78 48.37 -5.22
CA TYR A 98 -25.02 49.82 -5.15
C TYR A 98 -25.41 50.24 -3.74
N SER A 99 -25.38 51.56 -3.50
CA SER A 99 -25.81 52.14 -2.22
C SER A 99 -27.32 51.95 -2.02
N GLU A 100 -27.71 50.97 -1.21
CA GLU A 100 -29.11 50.71 -0.88
C GLU A 100 -29.72 51.85 -0.06
N SER A 101 -30.99 52.16 -0.35
CA SER A 101 -31.78 53.12 0.42
C SER A 101 -32.45 52.45 1.62
N LEU A 102 -32.43 53.10 2.77
CA LEU A 102 -33.12 52.63 3.99
C LEU A 102 -34.63 52.46 3.81
N THR A 103 -35.23 53.17 2.85
CA THR A 103 -36.67 53.06 2.56
C THR A 103 -37.00 52.00 1.50
N GLY A 104 -36.01 51.28 0.96
CA GLY A 104 -36.19 50.40 -0.21
C GLY A 104 -36.46 51.15 -1.54
N TRP A 105 -36.56 52.47 -1.43
CA TRP A 105 -36.90 53.52 -2.38
C TRP A 105 -35.88 54.55 -2.82
N TYR A 106 -35.94 55.14 -4.01
CA TYR A 106 -35.10 56.28 -4.36
C TYR A 106 -35.93 57.48 -4.79
N LYS A 107 -35.66 58.65 -4.19
CA LYS A 107 -36.35 59.91 -4.54
C LYS A 107 -35.94 60.37 -5.94
N ASP A 108 -36.83 61.12 -6.59
CA ASP A 108 -36.47 61.80 -7.84
C ASP A 108 -35.23 62.70 -7.65
N GLY A 109 -34.32 62.65 -8.62
CA GLY A 109 -33.01 63.30 -8.57
C GLY A 109 -31.95 62.61 -7.71
N GLN A 110 -32.28 61.51 -7.01
CA GLN A 110 -31.30 60.78 -6.19
C GLN A 110 -30.28 60.05 -7.07
N LYS A 111 -28.99 60.25 -6.77
CA LYS A 111 -27.86 59.62 -7.45
C LYS A 111 -27.29 58.48 -6.61
N ILE A 112 -27.05 57.33 -7.22
CA ILE A 112 -26.42 56.16 -6.58
C ILE A 112 -25.13 55.77 -7.31
N TRP A 113 -24.23 55.12 -6.58
CA TRP A 113 -22.96 54.61 -7.10
C TRP A 113 -23.02 53.09 -7.27
N ILE A 114 -22.59 52.60 -8.43
CA ILE A 114 -22.52 51.18 -8.80
C ILE A 114 -21.07 50.71 -8.67
N THR A 115 -20.89 49.56 -8.03
CA THR A 115 -19.61 48.84 -7.94
C THR A 115 -19.80 47.44 -8.51
N CYS A 116 -19.08 47.09 -9.57
CA CYS A 116 -19.11 45.74 -10.11
C CYS A 116 -18.45 44.74 -9.16
N ASP A 117 -18.88 43.49 -9.20
CA ASP A 117 -18.24 42.39 -8.48
C ASP A 117 -16.81 42.17 -8.98
N LYS A 118 -15.94 41.57 -8.14
CA LYS A 118 -14.47 41.55 -8.31
C LYS A 118 -13.95 41.08 -9.69
N ALA A 119 -14.68 40.23 -10.40
CA ALA A 119 -14.28 39.68 -11.71
C ALA A 119 -14.91 40.43 -12.91
N TYR A 120 -15.63 41.53 -12.63
CA TYR A 120 -16.35 42.34 -13.60
C TYR A 120 -15.84 43.78 -13.58
N LYS A 121 -16.04 44.48 -14.69
CA LYS A 121 -15.69 45.90 -14.85
C LYS A 121 -16.85 46.64 -15.51
N LEU A 122 -16.92 47.95 -15.27
CA LEU A 122 -17.89 48.82 -15.95
C LEU A 122 -17.54 48.90 -17.44
N LYS A 123 -18.54 48.73 -18.31
CA LYS A 123 -18.36 48.82 -19.76
C LYS A 123 -17.94 50.22 -20.23
N ASP A 124 -18.63 51.26 -19.76
CA ASP A 124 -18.47 52.65 -20.24
C ASP A 124 -17.82 53.59 -19.20
N ASN A 125 -17.23 53.03 -18.13
CA ASN A 125 -16.63 53.76 -16.99
C ASN A 125 -17.56 54.73 -16.23
N ASP A 126 -18.84 54.84 -16.59
CA ASP A 126 -19.84 55.53 -15.75
C ASP A 126 -20.33 54.59 -14.65
N ALA A 127 -19.96 54.92 -13.42
CA ALA A 127 -20.32 54.16 -12.23
C ALA A 127 -21.59 54.68 -11.56
N THR A 128 -22.36 55.55 -12.22
CA THR A 128 -23.47 56.24 -11.56
C THR A 128 -24.77 56.19 -12.33
N THR A 129 -25.87 56.23 -11.59
CA THR A 129 -27.19 56.43 -12.17
C THR A 129 -28.00 57.37 -11.30
N VAL A 130 -28.89 58.13 -11.96
CA VAL A 130 -29.77 59.11 -11.32
C VAL A 130 -31.21 58.68 -11.55
N CYS A 131 -32.00 58.67 -10.48
CA CYS A 131 -33.44 58.52 -10.57
C CYS A 131 -34.05 59.76 -11.21
N THR A 132 -34.81 59.59 -12.30
CA THR A 132 -35.39 60.69 -13.07
C THR A 132 -36.83 60.32 -13.44
N ASN A 133 -37.79 61.03 -12.83
CA ASN A 133 -39.21 60.87 -13.06
C ASN A 133 -39.68 59.41 -12.97
N GLY A 134 -39.25 58.70 -11.93
CA GLY A 134 -39.64 57.32 -11.65
C GLY A 134 -38.89 56.24 -12.42
N SER A 135 -37.90 56.61 -13.24
CA SER A 135 -37.03 55.70 -13.99
C SER A 135 -35.55 56.04 -13.83
N TRP A 136 -34.67 55.04 -13.94
CA TRP A 136 -33.22 55.27 -13.91
C TRP A 136 -32.74 55.84 -15.25
N SER A 137 -31.96 56.92 -15.23
CA SER A 137 -31.46 57.62 -16.42
C SER A 137 -30.60 56.74 -17.34
N SER A 138 -29.63 56.02 -16.77
CA SER A 138 -28.89 54.96 -17.45
C SER A 138 -28.45 53.92 -16.42
N VAL A 139 -28.64 52.63 -16.70
CA VAL A 139 -28.24 51.56 -15.78
C VAL A 139 -26.89 51.02 -16.25
N PRO A 140 -25.79 51.20 -15.48
CA PRO A 140 -24.48 50.73 -15.89
C PRO A 140 -24.44 49.20 -16.06
N VAL A 141 -23.64 48.74 -17.02
CA VAL A 141 -23.45 47.32 -17.30
C VAL A 141 -22.08 46.88 -16.79
N CYS A 142 -22.09 45.85 -15.94
CA CYS A 142 -20.89 45.15 -15.49
C CYS A 142 -20.59 43.98 -16.44
N GLU A 143 -19.53 44.10 -17.23
CA GLU A 143 -19.05 43.06 -18.14
C GLU A 143 -17.85 42.31 -17.55
N ARG A 144 -17.61 41.09 -18.03
CA ARG A 144 -16.47 40.27 -17.57
C ARG A 144 -15.17 41.05 -17.79
N SER A 145 -14.34 41.15 -16.76
CA SER A 145 -13.03 41.77 -16.92
C SER A 145 -12.16 40.93 -17.85
N VAL A 146 -11.34 41.60 -18.67
CA VAL A 146 -10.34 40.92 -19.53
C VAL A 146 -9.19 40.34 -18.71
N ASP A 147 -8.98 40.87 -17.50
CA ASP A 147 -7.96 40.39 -16.57
C ASP A 147 -8.48 39.26 -15.66
N ALA A 148 -9.79 38.98 -15.70
CA ALA A 148 -10.39 37.88 -14.96
C ALA A 148 -10.12 36.55 -15.66
N CYS A 149 -9.80 35.52 -14.88
CA CYS A 149 -9.55 34.19 -15.39
C CYS A 149 -10.85 33.38 -15.46
N GLY A 150 -10.93 32.49 -16.44
CA GLY A 150 -11.99 31.46 -16.47
C GLY A 150 -11.72 30.32 -15.49
N ALA A 151 -12.34 29.17 -15.75
CA ALA A 151 -12.11 27.97 -14.96
C ALA A 151 -10.61 27.61 -14.90
N PRO A 152 -10.09 27.24 -13.71
CA PRO A 152 -8.69 26.87 -13.54
C PRO A 152 -8.34 25.55 -14.24
N PRO A 153 -7.05 25.30 -14.51
CA PRO A 153 -6.61 24.10 -15.21
C PRO A 153 -6.96 22.82 -14.45
N LYS A 154 -7.46 21.81 -15.16
CA LYS A 154 -7.68 20.48 -14.57
C LYS A 154 -6.34 19.79 -14.38
N VAL A 155 -5.99 19.50 -13.13
CA VAL A 155 -4.78 18.76 -12.77
C VAL A 155 -5.20 17.35 -12.34
N PRO A 156 -4.75 16.28 -13.03
CA PRO A 156 -5.02 14.91 -12.60
C PRO A 156 -4.45 14.64 -11.21
N HIS A 157 -5.20 13.88 -10.41
CA HIS A 157 -4.82 13.54 -9.03
C HIS A 157 -4.61 14.77 -8.15
N ALA A 158 -5.39 15.83 -8.35
CA ALA A 158 -5.34 17.02 -7.52
C ALA A 158 -6.71 17.68 -7.38
N VAL A 159 -6.92 18.32 -6.23
CA VAL A 159 -8.14 19.04 -5.88
C VAL A 159 -7.82 20.46 -5.41
N ILE A 160 -8.75 21.39 -5.59
CA ILE A 160 -8.65 22.76 -5.08
C ILE A 160 -9.27 22.79 -3.68
N MET A 161 -8.55 23.33 -2.70
CA MET A 161 -8.91 23.19 -1.28
C MET A 161 -9.64 24.39 -0.70
N ASP A 162 -9.41 25.57 -1.24
CA ASP A 162 -9.78 26.87 -0.66
C ASP A 162 -10.91 27.58 -1.41
N HIS A 163 -11.37 27.02 -2.53
CA HIS A 163 -12.42 27.62 -3.36
C HIS A 163 -13.42 26.58 -3.88
N GLY A 164 -14.71 26.96 -3.91
CA GLY A 164 -15.75 26.21 -4.59
C GLY A 164 -15.70 26.39 -6.11
N HIS A 165 -16.50 25.61 -6.84
CA HIS A 165 -16.62 25.76 -8.30
C HIS A 165 -17.15 27.15 -8.67
N GLN A 166 -16.38 27.87 -9.49
CA GLN A 166 -16.76 29.17 -10.05
C GLN A 166 -16.35 29.23 -11.52
N GLU A 167 -17.15 29.92 -12.34
CA GLU A 167 -16.84 30.07 -13.77
C GLU A 167 -15.86 31.21 -14.06
N LEU A 168 -15.70 32.13 -13.10
CA LEU A 168 -14.91 33.35 -13.27
C LEU A 168 -14.23 33.75 -11.96
N PHE A 169 -12.94 34.06 -12.06
CA PHE A 169 -12.09 34.47 -10.94
C PHE A 169 -11.50 35.84 -11.23
N ALA A 170 -11.45 36.69 -10.22
CA ALA A 170 -10.84 38.01 -10.34
C ALA A 170 -9.33 37.90 -10.58
N ALA A 171 -8.74 38.94 -11.17
CA ALA A 171 -7.29 39.07 -11.22
C ALA A 171 -6.68 38.95 -9.82
N ASP A 172 -5.48 38.39 -9.74
CA ASP A 172 -4.72 38.14 -8.51
C ASP A 172 -5.40 37.14 -7.54
N THR A 173 -6.44 36.42 -7.99
CA THR A 173 -6.98 35.30 -7.20
C THR A 173 -5.95 34.18 -7.13
N GLU A 174 -5.71 33.69 -5.92
CA GLU A 174 -4.84 32.55 -5.65
C GLU A 174 -5.69 31.31 -5.35
N LEU A 175 -5.31 30.16 -5.93
CA LEU A 175 -5.97 28.87 -5.68
C LEU A 175 -4.93 27.86 -5.20
N ARG A 176 -5.22 27.16 -4.10
CA ARG A 176 -4.37 26.11 -3.57
C ARG A 176 -4.81 24.74 -4.05
N TYR A 177 -3.97 24.13 -4.88
CA TYR A 177 -4.11 22.73 -5.27
C TYR A 177 -3.44 21.83 -4.24
N GLU A 178 -4.05 20.69 -3.97
CA GLU A 178 -3.50 19.60 -3.15
C GLU A 178 -3.58 18.31 -3.96
N CYS A 179 -2.46 17.57 -4.05
CA CYS A 179 -2.45 16.28 -4.72
C CYS A 179 -3.24 15.24 -3.90
N GLU A 180 -3.89 14.30 -4.57
CA GLU A 180 -4.54 13.15 -3.96
C GLU A 180 -3.54 12.30 -3.15
N ASP A 181 -4.05 11.57 -2.16
CA ASP A 181 -3.25 10.66 -1.36
C ASP A 181 -2.42 9.71 -2.23
N GLY A 182 -1.13 9.62 -1.92
CA GLY A 182 -0.15 8.83 -2.67
C GLY A 182 0.50 9.54 -3.87
N TYR A 183 0.10 10.77 -4.16
CA TYR A 183 0.74 11.65 -5.13
C TYR A 183 1.40 12.85 -4.44
N THR A 184 2.53 13.29 -4.96
CA THR A 184 3.26 14.47 -4.46
C THR A 184 3.47 15.47 -5.59
N ALA A 185 3.42 16.76 -5.28
CA ALA A 185 3.68 17.80 -6.27
C ALA A 185 5.18 17.95 -6.51
N GLU A 186 5.57 18.26 -7.75
CA GLU A 186 6.95 18.64 -8.06
C GLU A 186 7.42 19.84 -7.21
N GLY A 187 8.40 19.63 -6.32
CA GLY A 187 9.01 20.69 -5.50
C GLY A 187 8.98 20.51 -3.98
N ALA A 188 8.89 19.27 -3.46
CA ALA A 188 8.98 18.94 -2.02
C ALA A 188 7.81 19.43 -1.14
N GLY A 189 6.59 19.46 -1.70
CA GLY A 189 5.34 19.70 -0.97
C GLY A 189 4.15 19.00 -1.63
N ASN A 190 3.05 18.82 -0.89
CA ASN A 190 1.80 18.24 -1.41
C ASN A 190 0.83 19.28 -1.96
N ASP A 191 1.06 20.56 -1.65
CA ASP A 191 0.25 21.67 -2.12
C ASP A 191 1.03 22.66 -2.99
N LYS A 192 0.32 23.28 -3.94
CA LYS A 192 0.88 24.30 -4.82
C LYS A 192 -0.18 25.35 -5.16
N THR A 193 0.23 26.60 -5.07
CA THR A 193 -0.65 27.74 -5.39
C THR A 193 -0.51 28.15 -6.85
N ILE A 194 -1.64 28.37 -7.53
CA ILE A 194 -1.71 29.06 -8.82
C ILE A 194 -2.35 30.44 -8.65
N VAL A 195 -2.02 31.37 -9.53
CA VAL A 195 -2.46 32.76 -9.46
C VAL A 195 -3.07 33.17 -10.80
N CYS A 196 -4.18 33.91 -10.77
CA CYS A 196 -4.77 34.52 -11.96
C CYS A 196 -4.02 35.81 -12.31
N ILE A 197 -3.30 35.84 -13.43
CA ILE A 197 -2.51 36.98 -13.86
C ILE A 197 -2.99 37.43 -15.24
N LYS A 198 -3.63 38.60 -15.31
CA LYS A 198 -4.07 39.24 -16.57
C LYS A 198 -4.87 38.29 -17.49
N GLY A 199 -5.86 37.61 -16.91
CA GLY A 199 -6.75 36.71 -17.63
C GLY A 199 -6.21 35.29 -17.85
N ALA A 200 -4.98 34.98 -17.40
CA ALA A 200 -4.39 33.65 -17.50
C ALA A 200 -3.94 33.10 -16.14
N TRP A 201 -4.23 31.83 -15.89
CA TRP A 201 -3.71 31.12 -14.73
C TRP A 201 -2.21 30.81 -14.88
N THR A 202 -1.45 30.91 -13.80
CA THR A 202 -0.09 30.36 -13.76
C THR A 202 -0.12 28.83 -13.89
N LYS A 203 1.04 28.23 -14.23
CA LYS A 203 1.16 26.78 -14.44
C LYS A 203 0.82 26.01 -13.15
N GLY A 204 -0.14 25.09 -13.25
CA GLY A 204 -0.52 24.18 -12.17
C GLY A 204 0.56 23.16 -11.78
N PRO A 205 0.40 22.48 -10.63
CA PRO A 205 1.30 21.40 -10.23
C PRO A 205 1.23 20.20 -11.18
N THR A 206 2.27 19.38 -11.11
CA THR A 206 2.27 18.01 -11.62
C THR A 206 2.34 17.09 -10.42
N CYS A 207 1.30 16.28 -10.24
CA CYS A 207 1.20 15.31 -9.16
C CYS A 207 1.75 13.97 -9.66
N ASN A 208 2.86 13.52 -9.07
CA ASN A 208 3.51 12.27 -9.42
C ASN A 208 3.22 11.23 -8.34
N GLN A 209 2.93 10.00 -8.76
CA GLN A 209 2.73 8.90 -7.82
C GLN A 209 4.06 8.56 -7.14
N THR A 210 4.13 8.78 -5.83
CA THR A 210 5.30 8.49 -5.00
C THR A 210 5.04 7.39 -3.98
N ALA A 211 3.77 7.19 -3.61
CA ALA A 211 3.40 6.06 -2.77
C ALA A 211 3.44 4.74 -3.53
N CYS A 212 3.87 3.69 -2.84
CA CYS A 212 3.89 2.34 -3.37
C CYS A 212 2.61 1.58 -3.00
N THR A 213 2.14 0.75 -3.92
CA THR A 213 1.09 -0.23 -3.64
C THR A 213 1.67 -1.49 -2.99
N PRO A 214 0.90 -2.28 -2.23
CA PRO A 214 1.37 -3.54 -1.65
C PRO A 214 2.10 -4.42 -2.69
N PRO A 215 3.36 -4.82 -2.45
CA PRO A 215 4.11 -5.62 -3.40
C PRO A 215 3.61 -7.07 -3.40
N THR A 216 3.69 -7.72 -4.56
CA THR A 216 3.52 -9.18 -4.66
C THR A 216 4.89 -9.85 -4.56
N ILE A 217 5.17 -10.51 -3.44
CA ILE A 217 6.43 -11.22 -3.21
C ILE A 217 6.12 -12.72 -3.08
N PRO A 218 6.48 -13.55 -4.08
CA PRO A 218 6.21 -14.98 -4.04
C PRO A 218 6.89 -15.66 -2.85
N ASN A 219 6.15 -16.57 -2.20
CA ASN A 219 6.66 -17.41 -1.10
C ASN A 219 7.19 -16.60 0.09
N ALA A 220 6.60 -15.44 0.34
CA ALA A 220 6.98 -14.54 1.39
C ALA A 220 5.76 -13.85 2.01
N LYS A 221 5.95 -13.38 3.23
CA LYS A 221 4.99 -12.63 4.03
C LYS A 221 5.62 -11.34 4.54
N TYR A 222 4.81 -10.30 4.63
CA TYR A 222 5.17 -9.03 5.24
C TYR A 222 3.94 -8.46 5.95
N THR A 223 4.16 -7.48 6.83
CA THR A 223 3.04 -6.78 7.48
C THR A 223 2.41 -5.81 6.50
N GLU A 224 1.19 -6.11 6.08
CA GLU A 224 0.43 -5.22 5.21
C GLU A 224 0.00 -3.94 5.95
N ASN A 225 0.09 -2.81 5.27
CA ASN A 225 -0.47 -1.55 5.74
C ASN A 225 -2.01 -1.58 5.59
N PRO A 226 -2.80 -1.37 6.67
CA PRO A 226 -4.26 -1.32 6.60
C PRO A 226 -4.82 -0.31 5.60
N TYR A 227 -4.09 0.78 5.31
CA TYR A 227 -4.50 1.79 4.34
C TYR A 227 -4.36 1.35 2.88
N GLY A 228 -3.65 0.24 2.60
CA GLY A 228 -3.48 -0.30 1.25
C GLY A 228 -2.47 0.43 0.37
N TRP A 229 -1.62 1.29 0.95
CA TRP A 229 -0.53 2.00 0.27
C TRP A 229 0.59 2.35 1.26
N TYR A 230 1.76 2.77 0.75
CA TYR A 230 2.96 3.06 1.54
C TYR A 230 3.59 4.36 1.08
N GLU A 231 4.03 5.21 2.02
CA GLU A 231 4.64 6.50 1.75
C GLU A 231 6.06 6.37 1.17
N GLU A 232 6.52 7.42 0.49
CA GLU A 232 7.91 7.51 0.04
C GLU A 232 8.85 7.33 1.23
N GLY A 233 9.78 6.37 1.14
CA GLY A 233 10.72 6.06 2.21
C GLY A 233 10.27 4.96 3.18
N ASP A 234 9.02 4.49 3.09
CA ASP A 234 8.53 3.38 3.89
C ASP A 234 9.31 2.09 3.64
N LYS A 235 9.46 1.30 4.70
CA LYS A 235 10.22 0.05 4.70
C LYS A 235 9.36 -1.09 5.20
N ILE A 236 9.24 -2.14 4.39
CA ILE A 236 8.59 -3.38 4.80
C ILE A 236 9.63 -4.46 5.06
N LYS A 237 9.44 -5.23 6.14
CA LYS A 237 10.27 -6.39 6.44
C LYS A 237 9.60 -7.65 5.86
N VAL A 238 10.33 -8.35 5.02
CA VAL A 238 9.88 -9.55 4.31
C VAL A 238 10.43 -10.79 5.00
N THR A 239 9.56 -11.76 5.21
CA THR A 239 9.87 -13.07 5.81
C THR A 239 9.47 -14.17 4.82
N CYS A 240 10.40 -15.04 4.44
CA CYS A 240 10.09 -16.15 3.55
C CYS A 240 9.19 -17.19 4.25
N ASP A 241 8.39 -17.91 3.47
CA ASP A 241 7.62 -19.05 3.95
C ASP A 241 8.54 -20.21 4.40
N GLU A 242 8.03 -21.13 5.23
CA GLU A 242 8.84 -22.07 6.03
C GLU A 242 9.79 -22.99 5.22
N ALA A 243 9.45 -23.29 3.96
CA ALA A 243 10.23 -24.11 3.04
C ALA A 243 11.10 -23.30 2.05
N TYR A 244 11.12 -21.98 2.21
CA TYR A 244 11.88 -21.04 1.40
C TYR A 244 12.91 -20.31 2.26
N GLU A 245 14.01 -19.92 1.63
CA GLU A 245 15.09 -19.18 2.26
C GLU A 245 15.40 -17.90 1.49
N LEU A 246 15.83 -16.89 2.24
CA LEU A 246 16.20 -15.60 1.69
C LEU A 246 17.49 -15.73 0.88
N LYS A 247 17.44 -15.38 -0.40
CA LYS A 247 18.63 -15.33 -1.26
C LYS A 247 19.41 -14.02 -1.07
N THR A 248 18.69 -12.94 -0.82
CA THR A 248 19.25 -11.60 -0.64
C THR A 248 19.83 -11.42 0.76
N ARG A 249 20.81 -10.53 0.92
CA ARG A 249 21.34 -10.18 2.25
C ARG A 249 20.36 -9.34 3.07
N ASP A 250 19.60 -8.48 2.38
CA ASP A 250 18.62 -7.61 3.00
C ASP A 250 17.24 -8.27 3.02
N THR A 251 16.54 -8.07 4.14
CA THR A 251 15.15 -8.51 4.38
C THR A 251 14.14 -7.39 4.18
N THR A 252 14.58 -6.21 3.76
CA THR A 252 13.75 -5.01 3.75
C THR A 252 13.59 -4.49 2.34
N ALA A 253 12.35 -4.31 1.90
CA ALA A 253 12.04 -3.55 0.68
C ALA A 253 11.76 -2.09 1.06
N LEU A 254 12.20 -1.16 0.21
CA LEU A 254 12.05 0.29 0.41
C LEU A 254 11.14 0.86 -0.68
N CYS A 255 10.11 1.62 -0.29
CA CYS A 255 9.29 2.36 -1.22
C CYS A 255 10.05 3.59 -1.73
N LYS A 256 10.22 3.69 -3.04
CA LYS A 256 10.90 4.82 -3.69
C LYS A 256 10.29 5.15 -5.04
N ASN A 257 9.85 6.39 -5.22
CA ASN A 257 9.19 6.92 -6.41
C ASN A 257 8.07 5.99 -6.91
N GLY A 258 7.18 5.57 -6.02
CA GLY A 258 6.05 4.69 -6.33
C GLY A 258 6.43 3.24 -6.64
N THR A 259 7.70 2.87 -6.52
CA THR A 259 8.20 1.51 -6.79
C THR A 259 8.95 0.93 -5.61
N TRP A 260 8.78 -0.37 -5.37
CA TRP A 260 9.59 -1.08 -4.38
C TRP A 260 10.98 -1.38 -4.92
N ILE A 261 12.00 -0.90 -4.22
CA ILE A 261 13.39 -1.22 -4.49
C ILE A 261 13.94 -2.18 -3.42
N SER A 262 14.99 -2.91 -3.80
CA SER A 262 15.63 -3.92 -2.94
C SER A 262 14.65 -5.00 -2.44
N VAL A 263 13.67 -5.39 -3.26
CA VAL A 263 12.69 -6.43 -2.92
C VAL A 263 13.41 -7.76 -2.65
N PRO A 264 13.30 -8.31 -1.43
CA PRO A 264 13.94 -9.57 -1.10
C PRO A 264 13.37 -10.76 -1.87
N VAL A 265 14.23 -11.72 -2.22
CA VAL A 265 13.86 -12.90 -3.01
C VAL A 265 13.91 -14.16 -2.15
N CYS A 266 12.82 -14.90 -2.14
CA CYS A 266 12.68 -16.18 -1.46
C CYS A 266 12.80 -17.33 -2.45
N GLU A 267 13.82 -18.18 -2.28
CA GLU A 267 14.04 -19.37 -3.10
C GLU A 267 13.81 -20.63 -2.28
N ARG A 268 13.49 -21.74 -2.96
CA ARG A 268 13.31 -23.04 -2.30
C ARG A 268 14.55 -23.37 -1.47
N SER A 269 14.35 -23.67 -0.19
CA SER A 269 15.44 -24.11 0.66
C SER A 269 16.00 -25.44 0.16
N VAL A 270 17.32 -25.59 0.16
CA VAL A 270 17.98 -26.87 -0.11
C VAL A 270 17.67 -27.92 0.95
N ASP A 271 17.26 -27.48 2.15
CA ASP A 271 16.89 -28.34 3.26
C ASP A 271 15.42 -28.79 3.20
N ALA A 272 14.63 -28.22 2.28
CA ALA A 272 13.22 -28.55 2.11
C ALA A 272 13.00 -29.79 1.24
N CYS A 273 12.15 -30.70 1.70
CA CYS A 273 11.84 -31.93 1.00
C CYS A 273 10.74 -31.73 -0.05
N GLY A 274 10.84 -32.46 -1.16
CA GLY A 274 9.76 -32.55 -2.14
C GLY A 274 8.58 -33.38 -1.66
N ALA A 275 7.72 -33.78 -2.58
CA ALA A 275 6.60 -34.68 -2.28
C ALA A 275 7.07 -35.94 -1.52
N PRO A 276 6.33 -36.35 -0.47
CA PRO A 276 6.71 -37.50 0.34
C PRO A 276 6.63 -38.83 -0.44
N PRO A 277 7.38 -39.87 -0.04
CA PRO A 277 7.37 -41.15 -0.71
C PRO A 277 5.97 -41.77 -0.74
N LYS A 278 5.57 -42.33 -1.89
CA LYS A 278 4.30 -43.09 -1.97
C LYS A 278 4.48 -44.46 -1.33
N VAL A 279 3.86 -44.67 -0.17
CA VAL A 279 3.81 -45.97 0.52
C VAL A 279 2.55 -46.71 0.08
N ARG A 280 2.69 -47.96 -0.35
CA ARG A 280 1.53 -48.78 -0.76
C ARG A 280 0.70 -49.18 0.46
N HIS A 281 -0.62 -49.16 0.32
CA HIS A 281 -1.55 -49.45 1.41
C HIS A 281 -1.35 -48.57 2.64
N ALA A 282 -0.96 -47.31 2.43
CA ALA A 282 -0.81 -46.33 3.49
C ALA A 282 -1.19 -44.93 3.00
N VAL A 283 -1.74 -44.14 3.92
CA VAL A 283 -2.16 -42.75 3.67
C VAL A 283 -1.53 -41.84 4.71
N ILE A 284 -1.23 -40.59 4.34
CA ILE A 284 -0.81 -39.56 5.30
C ILE A 284 -2.07 -38.99 5.96
N VAL A 285 -2.09 -38.96 7.28
CA VAL A 285 -3.32 -38.61 8.04
C VAL A 285 -3.26 -37.25 8.72
N ASP A 286 -2.07 -36.72 8.96
CA ASP A 286 -1.85 -35.49 9.73
C ASP A 286 -1.57 -34.25 8.85
N HIS A 287 -1.42 -34.44 7.54
CA HIS A 287 -1.13 -33.36 6.59
C HIS A 287 -1.91 -33.50 5.27
N ARG A 288 -2.17 -32.37 4.62
CA ARG A 288 -2.71 -32.32 3.26
C ARG A 288 -1.59 -32.47 2.23
N HIS A 289 -1.94 -32.89 1.01
CA HIS A 289 -0.98 -32.97 -0.09
C HIS A 289 -0.36 -31.60 -0.38
N GLN A 290 0.97 -31.53 -0.40
CA GLN A 290 1.78 -30.37 -0.77
C GLN A 290 2.97 -30.85 -1.61
N GLU A 291 3.51 -29.97 -2.45
CA GLU A 291 4.66 -30.29 -3.31
C GLU A 291 6.01 -30.06 -2.61
N LEU A 292 6.00 -29.28 -1.53
CA LEU A 292 7.18 -28.82 -0.82
C LEU A 292 6.92 -28.77 0.68
N PHE A 293 7.82 -29.34 1.46
CA PHE A 293 7.76 -29.37 2.92
C PHE A 293 9.02 -28.78 3.53
N ALA A 294 8.87 -28.04 4.62
CA ALA A 294 9.99 -27.47 5.34
C ALA A 294 10.87 -28.58 5.95
N ALA A 295 12.13 -28.26 6.23
CA ALA A 295 12.99 -29.13 7.02
C ALA A 295 12.36 -29.39 8.41
N ASP A 296 12.59 -30.60 8.93
CA ASP A 296 11.98 -31.18 10.12
C ASP A 296 10.46 -31.37 10.10
N THR A 297 9.78 -31.13 8.98
CA THR A 297 8.38 -31.55 8.85
C THR A 297 8.29 -33.04 9.13
N GLU A 298 7.32 -33.41 9.96
CA GLU A 298 7.05 -34.76 10.41
C GLU A 298 5.68 -35.15 9.87
N LEU A 299 5.61 -36.25 9.12
CA LEU A 299 4.38 -36.75 8.51
C LEU A 299 4.06 -38.14 9.05
N GLN A 300 2.82 -38.35 9.46
CA GLN A 300 2.33 -39.62 9.95
C GLN A 300 1.57 -40.38 8.87
N TYR A 301 2.05 -41.58 8.57
CA TYR A 301 1.36 -42.56 7.74
C TYR A 301 0.46 -43.45 8.59
N GLU A 302 -0.66 -43.85 8.03
CA GLU A 302 -1.51 -44.89 8.55
C GLU A 302 -1.71 -45.95 7.48
N CYS A 303 -1.47 -47.22 7.84
CA CYS A 303 -1.75 -48.33 6.94
C CYS A 303 -3.26 -48.46 6.74
N GLU A 304 -3.69 -48.79 5.53
CA GLU A 304 -5.08 -49.08 5.19
C GLU A 304 -5.60 -50.31 5.95
N ASP A 305 -6.92 -50.42 6.07
CA ASP A 305 -7.59 -51.52 6.76
C ASP A 305 -7.12 -52.89 6.26
N GLY A 306 -6.78 -53.77 7.21
CA GLY A 306 -6.23 -55.10 6.91
C GLY A 306 -4.71 -55.13 6.67
N TYR A 307 -4.02 -53.99 6.81
CA TYR A 307 -2.56 -53.90 6.76
C TYR A 307 -1.96 -53.39 8.08
N THR A 308 -0.77 -53.90 8.43
CA THR A 308 0.01 -53.47 9.60
C THR A 308 1.43 -53.11 9.19
N ALA A 309 2.03 -52.14 9.88
CA ALA A 309 3.42 -51.76 9.64
C ALA A 309 4.36 -52.88 10.13
N GLU A 310 5.28 -53.35 9.28
CA GLU A 310 6.24 -54.41 9.60
C GLU A 310 7.70 -53.89 9.73
N GLY A 311 8.44 -54.46 10.68
CA GLY A 311 9.91 -54.34 10.79
C GLY A 311 10.43 -53.45 11.92
N ALA A 312 11.77 -53.33 12.02
CA ALA A 312 12.50 -52.61 13.08
C ALA A 312 12.26 -51.08 13.13
N GLY A 313 11.31 -50.58 12.34
CA GLY A 313 10.81 -49.21 12.36
C GLY A 313 9.28 -49.24 12.36
N ASN A 314 8.67 -49.70 13.46
CA ASN A 314 7.24 -49.49 13.76
C ASN A 314 6.82 -48.00 13.76
N ASP A 315 7.78 -47.11 13.49
CA ASP A 315 7.57 -45.70 13.32
C ASP A 315 6.78 -45.47 12.03
N LYS A 316 5.52 -45.13 12.22
CA LYS A 316 4.59 -44.70 11.18
C LYS A 316 4.94 -43.31 10.64
N THR A 317 6.04 -42.73 11.09
CA THR A 317 6.36 -41.32 10.89
C THR A 317 7.57 -41.17 9.98
N ILE A 318 7.52 -40.23 9.04
CA ILE A 318 8.70 -39.77 8.29
C ILE A 318 9.02 -38.34 8.64
N VAL A 319 10.30 -38.00 8.60
CA VAL A 319 10.80 -36.66 8.89
C VAL A 319 11.58 -36.15 7.69
N CYS A 320 11.39 -34.89 7.34
CA CYS A 320 12.21 -34.20 6.35
C CYS A 320 13.54 -33.79 6.97
N ILE A 321 14.65 -34.34 6.51
CA ILE A 321 15.99 -34.05 7.05
C ILE A 321 16.91 -33.70 5.88
N GLU A 322 17.38 -32.45 5.86
CA GLU A 322 18.38 -31.97 4.90
C GLU A 322 17.98 -32.24 3.43
N GLY A 323 16.71 -31.99 3.12
CA GLY A 323 16.15 -32.17 1.77
C GLY A 323 15.70 -33.59 1.43
N ALA A 324 15.90 -34.58 2.31
CA ALA A 324 15.49 -35.97 2.11
C ALA A 324 14.52 -36.46 3.19
N TRP A 325 13.52 -37.24 2.79
CA TRP A 325 12.62 -37.92 3.73
C TRP A 325 13.30 -39.14 4.35
N THR A 326 13.13 -39.34 5.67
CA THR A 326 13.51 -40.59 6.31
C THR A 326 12.71 -41.77 5.76
N LYS A 327 13.20 -43.00 5.99
CA LYS A 327 12.54 -44.22 5.53
C LYS A 327 11.16 -44.36 6.17
N GLY A 328 10.11 -44.47 5.34
CA GLY A 328 8.73 -44.68 5.78
C GLY A 328 8.38 -46.14 6.12
N PRO A 329 7.18 -46.37 6.67
CA PRO A 329 6.73 -47.70 7.05
C PRO A 329 6.49 -48.58 5.83
N THR A 330 6.56 -49.90 6.03
CA THR A 330 6.10 -50.89 5.05
C THR A 330 4.85 -51.55 5.59
N CYS A 331 3.72 -51.39 4.90
CA CYS A 331 2.45 -51.97 5.29
C CYS A 331 2.28 -53.36 4.64
N SER A 332 2.16 -54.40 5.46
CA SER A 332 1.91 -55.79 5.05
C SER A 332 0.51 -56.24 5.47
N ARG A 333 -0.09 -57.19 4.76
CA ARG A 333 -1.43 -57.69 5.07
C ARG A 333 -1.38 -58.51 6.37
N VAL A 334 -2.34 -58.27 7.26
CA VAL A 334 -2.52 -59.08 8.47
C VAL A 334 -2.88 -60.51 8.05
N THR A 335 -1.97 -61.46 8.24
CA THR A 335 -2.28 -62.89 8.08
C THR A 335 -2.84 -63.41 9.38
N ASP A 336 -4.15 -63.66 9.42
CA ASP A 336 -4.77 -64.37 10.54
C ASP A 336 -4.13 -65.75 10.68
N GLY A 337 -3.42 -65.95 11.79
CA GLY A 337 -2.96 -67.26 12.22
C GLY A 337 -4.14 -68.13 12.65
N SER A 338 -4.94 -68.58 11.69
CA SER A 338 -5.84 -69.71 11.87
C SER A 338 -5.21 -70.94 11.24
N SER A 339 -4.56 -71.73 12.08
CA SER A 339 -4.37 -73.16 11.85
C SER A 339 -5.72 -73.82 11.63
N VAL A 340 -6.10 -74.02 10.37
CA VAL A 340 -7.14 -74.97 9.98
C VAL A 340 -6.45 -76.10 9.22
N THR A 341 -6.36 -77.24 9.89
CA THR A 341 -6.13 -78.55 9.29
C THR A 341 -7.25 -78.85 8.30
N GLY A 342 -6.92 -79.18 7.06
CA GLY A 342 -7.87 -79.82 6.17
C GLY A 342 -7.54 -79.72 4.69
N GLY A 343 -7.01 -80.82 4.15
CA GLY A 343 -7.36 -81.34 2.82
C GLY A 343 -6.91 -80.52 1.62
N GLY A 344 -5.88 -81.02 0.92
CA GLY A 344 -5.61 -80.57 -0.44
C GLY A 344 -6.75 -80.91 -1.39
N ASP A 345 -6.87 -80.09 -2.43
CA ASP A 345 -7.18 -80.56 -3.77
C ASP A 345 -6.58 -79.60 -4.80
N THR A 346 -5.80 -80.19 -5.69
CA THR A 346 -5.14 -79.58 -6.84
C THR A 346 -6.16 -79.17 -7.90
N THR A 347 -6.06 -77.95 -8.44
CA THR A 347 -6.32 -77.71 -9.87
C THR A 347 -5.48 -76.55 -10.39
N SER A 348 -4.83 -76.81 -11.52
CA SER A 348 -3.96 -75.91 -12.27
C SER A 348 -4.76 -75.08 -13.27
N ALA A 349 -4.48 -73.78 -13.37
CA ALA A 349 -4.65 -72.90 -14.55
C ALA A 349 -4.29 -71.47 -14.12
N GLY A 350 -3.62 -70.61 -14.85
CA GLY A 350 -2.95 -70.64 -16.14
C GLY A 350 -2.14 -69.33 -16.24
N SER A 351 -1.11 -69.37 -17.08
CA SER A 351 -0.20 -68.28 -17.46
C SER A 351 -0.90 -66.94 -17.76
N TRP A 352 -0.21 -65.79 -17.64
CA TRP A 352 -0.09 -64.73 -18.66
C TRP A 352 0.76 -63.56 -18.09
N THR A 353 2.03 -63.50 -18.52
CA THR A 353 2.84 -62.26 -18.62
C THR A 353 2.59 -61.64 -20.00
N PRO A 354 2.66 -60.30 -20.20
CA PRO A 354 3.93 -59.62 -20.59
C PRO A 354 3.95 -58.08 -20.25
N PRO A 355 4.81 -57.21 -20.82
CA PRO A 355 6.25 -57.06 -20.54
C PRO A 355 6.72 -55.61 -20.20
N ALA A 356 7.94 -55.54 -19.66
CA ALA A 356 9.01 -54.54 -19.82
C ALA A 356 8.80 -53.02 -19.63
N GLY A 357 9.72 -52.38 -18.88
CA GLY A 357 10.12 -51.00 -19.16
C GLY A 357 10.92 -50.29 -18.05
N GLY A 358 12.24 -50.19 -18.20
CA GLY A 358 13.13 -49.20 -17.57
C GLY A 358 13.50 -49.49 -16.10
N GLY A 359 14.74 -49.82 -15.74
CA GLY A 359 15.97 -49.12 -16.11
C GLY A 359 16.26 -48.05 -15.04
N SER A 360 16.91 -48.44 -13.95
CA SER A 360 17.56 -47.49 -13.04
C SER A 360 18.85 -48.12 -12.53
N SER A 361 19.93 -47.56 -13.03
CA SER A 361 21.32 -47.81 -12.71
C SER A 361 21.59 -47.69 -11.20
N SER A 362 21.90 -48.80 -10.57
CA SER A 362 22.52 -48.85 -9.25
C SER A 362 23.99 -48.50 -9.36
N SER A 363 24.33 -47.24 -9.06
CA SER A 363 25.70 -46.88 -8.72
C SER A 363 26.04 -47.47 -7.36
N SER A 364 26.91 -48.46 -7.37
CA SER A 364 27.53 -49.06 -6.19
C SER A 364 28.29 -47.99 -5.39
N GLY A 365 27.99 -47.89 -4.09
CA GLY A 365 28.70 -47.04 -3.14
C GLY A 365 28.66 -47.66 -1.75
N SER A 366 29.71 -48.42 -1.45
CA SER A 366 30.27 -48.76 -0.14
C SER A 366 29.33 -49.11 1.02
N ASN A 367 29.24 -50.41 1.32
CA ASN A 367 28.90 -50.91 2.64
C ASN A 367 29.94 -50.44 3.66
N THR A 368 29.63 -49.41 4.43
CA THR A 368 30.16 -49.21 5.77
C THR A 368 29.02 -49.45 6.74
N GLY A 369 29.11 -50.54 7.51
CA GLY A 369 28.16 -50.80 8.57
C GLY A 369 28.33 -49.75 9.66
N ASP A 370 27.41 -48.79 9.69
CA ASP A 370 27.19 -47.93 10.85
C ASP A 370 25.76 -48.18 11.33
N THR A 371 25.63 -48.59 12.59
CA THR A 371 24.38 -48.51 13.34
C THR A 371 23.89 -47.06 13.26
N GLU A 372 22.88 -46.82 12.42
CA GLU A 372 22.29 -45.49 12.20
C GLU A 372 21.67 -45.01 13.52
N ARG A 373 22.38 -44.12 14.24
CA ARG A 373 21.90 -43.58 15.52
C ARG A 373 20.66 -42.72 15.28
N HIS A 374 19.56 -43.05 15.96
CA HIS A 374 18.30 -42.33 15.84
C HIS A 374 18.42 -40.87 16.31
N LEU A 375 17.76 -39.96 15.59
CA LEU A 375 17.71 -38.54 15.91
C LEU A 375 16.56 -38.22 16.88
N THR A 376 16.74 -37.18 17.69
CA THR A 376 15.73 -36.70 18.63
C THR A 376 15.72 -35.17 18.69
N THR A 377 14.81 -34.57 19.46
CA THR A 377 14.72 -33.12 19.54
C THR A 377 15.90 -32.53 20.30
N ILE A 378 16.36 -31.36 19.86
CA ILE A 378 17.52 -30.67 20.44
C ILE A 378 17.39 -30.40 21.94
N ASP A 379 16.16 -30.35 22.47
CA ASP A 379 15.88 -30.19 23.90
C ASP A 379 16.55 -31.28 24.76
N LYS A 380 16.72 -32.49 24.22
CA LYS A 380 17.41 -33.58 24.91
C LYS A 380 18.94 -33.43 24.92
N CYS A 381 19.52 -32.79 23.91
CA CYS A 381 20.96 -32.55 23.83
C CYS A 381 21.40 -31.25 24.51
N GLY A 382 20.45 -30.42 24.94
CA GLY A 382 20.71 -29.15 25.63
C GLY A 382 21.01 -27.99 24.68
N LYS A 383 21.69 -26.95 25.18
CA LYS A 383 21.95 -25.73 24.38
C LYS A 383 22.96 -26.01 23.27
N PRO A 384 22.77 -25.46 22.05
CA PRO A 384 23.74 -25.56 20.97
C PRO A 384 25.13 -25.03 21.37
N HIS A 385 26.17 -25.71 20.93
CA HIS A 385 27.56 -25.33 21.22
C HIS A 385 27.94 -24.02 20.52
N LYS A 386 28.67 -23.14 21.21
CA LYS A 386 29.26 -21.94 20.58
C LYS A 386 30.56 -22.33 19.90
N ILE A 387 30.61 -22.24 18.58
CA ILE A 387 31.80 -22.56 17.80
C ILE A 387 32.57 -21.27 17.50
N PRO A 388 33.88 -21.20 17.82
CA PRO A 388 34.69 -20.03 17.51
C PRO A 388 34.62 -19.67 16.03
N LYS A 389 34.41 -18.38 15.73
CA LYS A 389 34.30 -17.87 14.36
C LYS A 389 33.18 -18.51 13.53
N ALA A 390 32.15 -19.07 14.17
CA ALA A 390 30.95 -19.55 13.50
C ALA A 390 29.69 -18.87 14.06
N VAL A 391 28.65 -18.81 13.23
CA VAL A 391 27.31 -18.33 13.58
C VAL A 391 26.28 -19.43 13.32
N ILE A 392 25.27 -19.50 14.17
CA ILE A 392 24.11 -20.37 13.95
C ILE A 392 23.24 -19.69 12.89
N VAL A 393 23.05 -20.36 11.76
CA VAL A 393 22.21 -19.86 10.65
C VAL A 393 20.76 -20.16 10.92
N ARG A 394 20.48 -21.41 11.34
CA ARG A 394 19.15 -21.91 11.59
C ARG A 394 19.22 -23.01 12.64
N THR A 395 18.25 -22.99 13.54
CA THR A 395 18.05 -24.04 14.54
C THR A 395 16.85 -24.86 14.08
N PHE A 396 17.12 -26.12 13.79
CA PHE A 396 16.15 -27.14 13.41
C PHE A 396 15.67 -27.87 14.67
N ARG A 397 14.55 -28.59 14.59
CA ARG A 397 14.01 -29.39 15.72
C ARG A 397 15.00 -30.46 16.16
N ARG A 398 15.77 -31.03 15.24
CA ARG A 398 16.68 -32.17 15.48
C ARG A 398 18.16 -31.87 15.18
N SER A 399 18.46 -30.68 14.65
CA SER A 399 19.82 -30.29 14.28
C SER A 399 20.05 -28.78 14.39
N VAL A 400 21.30 -28.35 14.20
CA VAL A 400 21.68 -26.94 14.16
C VAL A 400 22.61 -26.74 12.97
N LYS A 401 22.31 -25.76 12.12
CA LYS A 401 23.12 -25.43 10.95
C LYS A 401 24.08 -24.30 11.27
N TYR A 402 25.38 -24.57 11.12
CA TYR A 402 26.43 -23.60 11.36
C TYR A 402 27.05 -23.10 10.06
N ARG A 403 27.38 -21.81 10.05
CA ARG A 403 28.19 -21.18 9.01
C ARG A 403 29.36 -20.46 9.64
N CYS A 404 30.54 -20.57 9.06
CA CYS A 404 31.68 -19.79 9.51
C CYS A 404 31.46 -18.31 9.19
N GLN A 405 32.00 -17.44 10.05
CA GLN A 405 32.10 -16.01 9.79
C GLN A 405 32.94 -15.77 8.53
N ASP A 406 32.83 -14.58 7.97
CA ASP A 406 33.61 -14.18 6.81
C ASP A 406 35.11 -14.49 7.02
N TYR A 407 35.79 -14.84 5.93
CA TYR A 407 37.21 -15.23 5.91
C TYR A 407 37.55 -16.56 6.60
N HIS A 408 36.56 -17.37 6.98
CA HIS A 408 36.80 -18.69 7.55
C HIS A 408 36.07 -19.79 6.76
N LYS A 409 36.78 -20.87 6.46
CA LYS A 409 36.26 -22.08 5.81
C LYS A 409 35.87 -23.10 6.87
N ARG A 410 34.69 -23.71 6.68
CA ARG A 410 34.18 -24.77 7.55
C ARG A 410 34.89 -26.08 7.25
N LEU A 411 35.46 -26.70 8.28
CA LEU A 411 35.92 -28.08 8.28
C LEU A 411 35.01 -28.91 9.18
N GLY A 412 34.61 -30.09 8.72
CA GLY A 412 33.62 -30.93 9.42
C GLY A 412 32.18 -30.68 8.94
N PRO A 413 31.18 -31.14 9.72
CA PRO A 413 29.81 -31.22 9.25
C PRO A 413 29.10 -29.86 9.19
N GLU A 414 28.19 -29.70 8.23
CA GLU A 414 27.34 -28.53 8.11
C GLU A 414 26.24 -28.48 9.19
N TYR A 415 25.69 -29.65 9.49
CA TYR A 415 24.63 -29.85 10.48
C TYR A 415 25.20 -30.58 11.68
N VAL A 416 25.00 -30.00 12.86
CA VAL A 416 25.25 -30.67 14.13
C VAL A 416 23.94 -31.27 14.59
N ARG A 417 23.87 -32.60 14.69
CA ARG A 417 22.64 -33.36 14.92
C ARG A 417 22.50 -33.79 16.37
N CYS A 418 21.27 -33.87 16.88
CA CYS A 418 20.97 -34.36 18.22
C CYS A 418 20.53 -35.84 18.17
N TYR A 419 21.28 -36.72 18.83
CA TYR A 419 20.99 -38.15 18.89
C TYR A 419 20.10 -38.53 20.07
N SER A 420 19.43 -39.68 19.96
CA SER A 420 18.51 -40.21 20.97
C SER A 420 19.15 -40.48 22.34
N ASP A 421 20.48 -40.63 22.38
CA ASP A 421 21.28 -40.76 23.60
C ASP A 421 21.56 -39.42 24.31
N GLY A 422 21.06 -38.31 23.77
CA GLY A 422 21.24 -36.96 24.31
C GLY A 422 22.58 -36.32 23.92
N THR A 423 23.34 -36.90 22.99
CA THR A 423 24.61 -36.35 22.52
C THR A 423 24.48 -35.59 21.20
N TRP A 424 25.31 -34.56 21.04
CA TRP A 424 25.48 -33.88 19.75
C TRP A 424 26.45 -34.67 18.85
N SER A 425 26.23 -34.61 17.54
CA SER A 425 27.20 -35.09 16.56
C SER A 425 28.49 -34.29 16.59
N GLU A 426 29.48 -34.72 15.79
CA GLU A 426 30.73 -33.99 15.63
C GLU A 426 30.48 -32.51 15.29
N LEU A 427 31.29 -31.61 15.88
CA LEU A 427 31.17 -30.17 15.69
C LEU A 427 32.07 -29.71 14.54
N PRO A 428 31.65 -28.76 13.69
CA PRO A 428 32.54 -28.15 12.73
C PRO A 428 33.58 -27.24 13.40
N THR A 429 34.68 -27.01 12.69
CA THR A 429 35.68 -26.00 13.02
C THR A 429 35.78 -24.98 11.89
N CYS A 430 36.06 -23.72 12.24
CA CYS A 430 36.23 -22.65 11.28
C CYS A 430 37.72 -22.31 11.19
N GLN A 431 38.34 -22.64 10.06
CA GLN A 431 39.74 -22.34 9.81
C GLN A 431 39.84 -21.10 8.93
N ALA A 432 40.69 -20.16 9.29
CA ALA A 432 41.03 -19.02 8.45
C ALA A 432 41.42 -19.49 7.04
N SER A 433 40.73 -18.98 6.02
CA SER A 433 40.92 -19.34 4.61
C SER A 433 40.85 -18.08 3.76
N TYR A 434 41.93 -17.30 3.85
CA TYR A 434 42.12 -16.05 3.12
C TYR A 434 43.60 -15.83 2.87
N CYS A 435 43.90 -14.99 1.91
CA CYS A 435 45.23 -14.46 1.69
C CYS A 435 45.31 -13.04 2.23
N VAL A 436 46.47 -12.65 2.76
CA VAL A 436 46.73 -11.28 3.18
C VAL A 436 47.65 -10.63 2.17
N VAL A 437 47.24 -9.47 1.65
CA VAL A 437 48.06 -8.60 0.83
C VAL A 437 48.37 -7.36 1.63
N ASN A 438 49.60 -7.28 2.15
CA ASN A 438 50.08 -6.05 2.74
C ASN A 438 50.55 -5.11 1.62
N THR A 439 49.74 -4.11 1.30
CA THR A 439 50.01 -3.17 0.20
C THR A 439 51.30 -2.36 0.38
N PHE A 440 51.80 -2.21 1.61
CA PHE A 440 53.08 -1.53 1.88
C PHE A 440 54.29 -2.31 1.36
N GLU A 441 54.14 -3.62 1.16
CA GLU A 441 55.21 -4.49 0.64
C GLU A 441 55.32 -4.45 -0.89
N TYR A 442 54.35 -3.84 -1.58
CA TYR A 442 54.27 -3.79 -3.04
C TYR A 442 54.35 -2.33 -3.53
N PRO A 443 55.51 -1.88 -4.05
CA PRO A 443 55.71 -0.48 -4.46
C PRO A 443 54.78 -0.01 -5.57
N ASP A 444 54.26 -0.93 -6.39
CA ASP A 444 53.34 -0.63 -7.47
C ASP A 444 51.88 -0.45 -7.00
N LEU A 445 51.55 -0.81 -5.75
CA LEU A 445 50.20 -0.66 -5.18
C LEU A 445 50.10 0.63 -4.36
N LYS A 446 48.90 1.25 -4.36
CA LYS A 446 48.63 2.36 -3.45
C LYS A 446 48.62 1.85 -1.99
N PRO A 447 49.22 2.59 -1.05
CA PRO A 447 49.22 2.20 0.36
C PRO A 447 47.79 2.20 0.94
N ALA A 448 47.28 1.03 1.27
CA ALA A 448 45.93 0.82 1.81
C ALA A 448 45.90 -0.10 3.04
N GLY A 449 47.06 -0.55 3.53
CA GLY A 449 47.16 -1.49 4.65
C GLY A 449 47.12 -2.95 4.22
N GLU A 450 46.68 -3.80 5.15
CA GLU A 450 46.44 -5.23 4.91
C GLU A 450 45.06 -5.44 4.29
N ILE A 451 45.05 -6.09 3.12
CA ILE A 451 43.84 -6.45 2.40
C ILE A 451 43.66 -7.96 2.49
N HIS A 452 42.48 -8.38 2.96
CA HIS A 452 42.13 -9.80 3.07
C HIS A 452 41.35 -10.23 1.83
N VAL A 453 41.90 -11.20 1.09
CA VAL A 453 41.27 -11.78 -0.10
C VAL A 453 40.78 -13.17 0.25
N LEU A 454 39.49 -13.44 0.08
CA LEU A 454 38.90 -14.75 0.36
C LEU A 454 39.50 -15.83 -0.56
N ASP A 455 39.66 -17.04 -0.04
CA ASP A 455 40.16 -18.17 -0.82
C ASP A 455 39.22 -18.51 -1.98
N GLY A 456 39.74 -18.49 -3.21
CA GLY A 456 38.98 -18.62 -4.47
C GLY A 456 38.54 -17.30 -5.09
N ASP A 457 38.60 -16.19 -4.36
CA ASP A 457 38.21 -14.86 -4.84
C ASP A 457 39.38 -14.10 -5.49
N THR A 458 39.02 -13.06 -6.23
CA THR A 458 39.95 -12.11 -6.83
C THR A 458 39.59 -10.70 -6.38
N GLU A 459 40.50 -10.06 -5.65
CA GLU A 459 40.33 -8.68 -5.19
C GLU A 459 41.09 -7.73 -6.10
N ARG A 460 40.49 -6.59 -6.44
CA ARG A 460 41.10 -5.61 -7.34
C ARG A 460 41.80 -4.52 -6.55
N LEU A 461 43.13 -4.47 -6.67
CA LEU A 461 44.00 -3.55 -5.95
C LEU A 461 44.37 -2.35 -6.82
N GLU A 462 44.27 -1.14 -6.27
CA GLU A 462 44.68 0.07 -6.98
C GLU A 462 46.20 0.19 -7.07
N CYS A 463 46.67 0.52 -8.27
CA CYS A 463 48.08 0.75 -8.51
C CYS A 463 48.44 2.24 -8.38
N VAL A 464 49.70 2.51 -8.06
CA VAL A 464 50.26 3.86 -8.13
C VAL A 464 50.36 4.25 -9.60
N ASP A 465 49.64 5.29 -9.99
CA ASP A 465 49.64 5.76 -11.38
C ASP A 465 51.01 6.32 -11.74
N LYS A 466 51.72 5.65 -12.65
CA LYS A 466 53.07 6.07 -13.12
C LYS A 466 53.02 7.22 -14.14
N MET A 467 51.83 7.57 -14.65
CA MET A 467 51.63 8.68 -15.56
C MET A 467 50.39 9.47 -15.15
N GLU A 468 50.64 10.73 -14.88
CA GLU A 468 49.68 11.73 -14.43
C GLU A 468 48.52 11.87 -15.42
N TRP A 469 47.31 11.54 -14.94
CA TRP A 469 45.98 11.85 -15.47
C TRP A 469 45.59 11.17 -16.79
N TRP A 470 44.89 10.02 -16.70
CA TRP A 470 43.60 9.77 -17.39
C TRP A 470 43.03 8.36 -17.12
N PHE A 471 43.82 7.38 -16.66
CA PHE A 471 43.33 6.02 -16.42
C PHE A 471 43.88 5.42 -15.12
N ASN A 472 42.97 5.00 -14.22
CA ASN A 472 43.34 4.21 -13.04
C ASN A 472 43.80 2.82 -13.48
N ASN A 473 44.97 2.41 -13.02
CA ASN A 473 45.48 1.04 -13.19
C ASN A 473 45.21 0.19 -11.96
N TYR A 474 45.04 -1.11 -12.18
CA TYR A 474 44.72 -2.07 -11.15
C TYR A 474 45.50 -3.37 -11.29
N SER A 475 45.69 -4.05 -10.16
CA SER A 475 46.24 -5.40 -10.05
C SER A 475 45.13 -6.30 -9.48
N ASP A 476 44.76 -7.34 -10.21
CA ASP A 476 43.90 -8.40 -9.68
C ASP A 476 44.75 -9.34 -8.81
N GLY A 477 44.35 -9.46 -7.54
CA GLY A 477 44.94 -10.35 -6.55
C GLY A 477 44.04 -11.56 -6.31
N GLN A 478 44.41 -12.70 -6.85
CA GLN A 478 43.66 -13.94 -6.73
C GLN A 478 44.21 -14.79 -5.60
N CYS A 479 43.37 -15.17 -4.63
CA CYS A 479 43.77 -16.06 -3.55
C CYS A 479 43.43 -17.50 -3.91
N ASN A 480 44.42 -18.39 -3.92
CA ASN A 480 44.24 -19.81 -4.22
C ASN A 480 44.90 -20.68 -3.13
N ASN A 481 44.08 -21.44 -2.39
CA ASN A 481 44.48 -22.25 -1.24
C ASN A 481 45.39 -21.50 -0.23
N GLY A 482 45.04 -20.24 0.08
CA GLY A 482 45.81 -19.39 1.00
C GLY A 482 47.09 -18.78 0.43
N ILE A 483 47.34 -18.93 -0.88
CA ILE A 483 48.46 -18.30 -1.60
C ILE A 483 47.91 -17.17 -2.49
N ILE A 484 48.42 -15.95 -2.30
CA ILE A 484 48.04 -14.80 -3.14
C ILE A 484 48.85 -14.80 -4.44
N HIS A 485 48.15 -14.65 -5.57
CA HIS A 485 48.71 -14.36 -6.87
C HIS A 485 48.30 -12.96 -7.31
N LEU A 486 49.26 -12.03 -7.38
CA LEU A 486 49.02 -10.66 -7.81
C LEU A 486 49.43 -10.48 -9.26
N SER A 487 48.48 -10.15 -10.13
CA SER A 487 48.80 -9.73 -11.50
C SER A 487 49.52 -8.38 -11.50
N ARG A 488 50.30 -8.09 -12.55
CA ARG A 488 50.87 -6.74 -12.71
C ARG A 488 49.78 -5.67 -12.88
N CYS A 489 50.13 -4.41 -12.61
CA CYS A 489 49.26 -3.26 -12.84
C CYS A 489 48.87 -3.10 -14.32
N CYS A 490 47.57 -3.01 -14.57
CA CYS A 490 46.94 -2.97 -15.88
C CYS A 490 45.73 -2.04 -15.94
N THR A 491 45.33 -1.63 -17.15
CA THR A 491 44.08 -0.90 -17.34
C THR A 491 42.86 -1.82 -17.15
N LYS A 492 41.69 -1.24 -16.83
CA LYS A 492 40.43 -1.99 -16.71
C LYS A 492 40.12 -2.85 -17.95
N ALA A 493 40.43 -2.36 -19.15
CA ALA A 493 40.21 -3.09 -20.39
C ALA A 493 41.08 -4.35 -20.50
N GLN A 494 42.35 -4.28 -20.09
CA GLN A 494 43.28 -5.42 -20.13
C GLN A 494 42.94 -6.50 -19.11
N LEU A 495 42.43 -6.10 -17.94
CA LEU A 495 41.96 -7.04 -16.92
C LEU A 495 40.69 -7.77 -17.37
N ALA A 496 39.76 -7.06 -18.03
CA ALA A 496 38.52 -7.65 -18.54
C ALA A 496 38.74 -8.77 -19.56
N ILE A 497 39.81 -8.68 -20.35
CA ILE A 497 40.18 -9.69 -21.36
C ILE A 497 41.32 -10.63 -20.91
N LYS A 498 41.73 -10.58 -19.64
CA LYS A 498 42.79 -11.41 -19.02
C LYS A 498 44.14 -11.40 -19.74
N THR A 499 44.55 -10.27 -20.33
CA THR A 499 45.82 -10.16 -21.09
C THR A 499 47.00 -9.63 -20.25
N CYS A 500 46.85 -9.54 -18.93
CA CYS A 500 47.88 -9.07 -18.03
C CYS A 500 48.90 -10.17 -17.71
N GLY A 501 49.95 -10.28 -18.53
CA GLY A 501 51.07 -11.20 -18.27
C GLY A 501 52.06 -10.64 -17.25
N GLY A 502 52.39 -11.42 -16.22
CA GLY A 502 53.39 -11.11 -15.18
C GLY A 502 52.78 -10.95 -13.77
N SER A 503 53.63 -11.04 -12.74
CA SER A 503 53.25 -10.91 -11.33
C SER A 503 53.88 -9.67 -10.70
N LEU A 504 53.21 -9.05 -9.73
CA LEU A 504 53.87 -8.04 -8.88
C LEU A 504 55.01 -8.68 -8.07
N THR A 505 56.06 -7.91 -7.89
CA THR A 505 57.22 -8.28 -7.07
C THR A 505 57.12 -7.62 -5.70
N LYS A 506 57.18 -8.44 -4.66
CA LYS A 506 57.26 -8.01 -3.27
C LYS A 506 58.63 -7.40 -2.98
N ARG A 507 58.73 -6.35 -2.15
CA ARG A 507 60.02 -5.91 -1.59
C ARG A 507 60.55 -7.02 -0.66
N ASN A 508 61.83 -7.38 -0.85
CA ASN A 508 62.52 -8.29 0.07
C ASN A 508 62.77 -7.64 1.43
#